data_AF-A0A090RMC2-F1
#
_entry.id   AF-A0A090RMC2-F1
#
_cell.length_a   1.000
_cell.length_b   1.000
_cell.length_c   1.000
_cell.angle_alpha   90.00
_cell.angle_beta   90.00
_cell.angle_gamma   90.00
#
_symmetry.space_group_name_H-M   'P 1'
#
loop_
_entity.id
_entity.type
_entity.pdbx_description
1 polymer ?
#
loop_
_entity_poly.entity_id
_entity_poly.type
_entity_poly.pdbx_seq_one_letter_code
_entity_poly.pdbx_strand_id
1 'polypeptide(L)'
;MRNPIGTAHTPKIGPEGATIFVKLQQFKAKDQLQFSIDTHSQPWYQGLVEGLTVMPLHEFEAEHVALVKWAPNTQFNAHQHWGGEEILVLEGTFYDEHGVYPKGTWIRSLMEANIRHTQKKTAR
;
A
#
# COMPACT_ATOMS: atom_id res chain seq x y z
N MET A 1 -3.34 -7.92 -8.43
CA MET A 1 -4.34 -8.17 -9.49
C MET A 1 -5.25 -6.96 -9.58
N ARG A 2 -5.53 -6.48 -10.79
CA ARG A 2 -6.53 -5.44 -11.08
C ARG A 2 -7.48 -5.97 -12.14
N ASN A 3 -8.77 -5.99 -11.82
CA ASN A 3 -9.85 -6.42 -12.71
C ASN A 3 -10.83 -5.25 -12.87
N PRO A 4 -10.72 -4.46 -13.95
CA PRO A 4 -11.52 -3.26 -14.14
C PRO A 4 -12.99 -3.57 -14.38
N ILE A 5 -13.81 -2.52 -14.30
CA ILE A 5 -15.27 -2.59 -14.51
C ILE A 5 -15.56 -3.21 -15.89
N GLY A 6 -16.47 -4.18 -15.92
CA GLY A 6 -16.85 -4.90 -17.15
C GLY A 6 -16.12 -6.23 -17.34
N THR A 7 -15.07 -6.51 -16.57
CA THR A 7 -14.43 -7.84 -16.58
C THR A 7 -15.21 -8.85 -15.75
N ALA A 8 -15.11 -10.13 -16.13
CA ALA A 8 -15.69 -11.25 -15.41
C ALA A 8 -14.64 -12.34 -15.16
N HIS A 9 -14.76 -13.05 -14.05
CA HIS A 9 -13.87 -14.17 -13.71
C HIS A 9 -14.60 -15.19 -12.83
N THR A 10 -14.06 -16.40 -12.75
CA THR A 10 -14.54 -17.45 -11.85
C THR A 10 -13.48 -17.70 -10.79
N PRO A 11 -13.61 -17.13 -9.58
CA PRO A 11 -12.67 -17.39 -8.50
C PRO A 11 -12.59 -18.89 -8.21
N LYS A 12 -11.37 -19.40 -8.10
CA LYS A 12 -11.11 -20.77 -7.64
C LYS A 12 -10.08 -20.70 -6.52
N ILE A 13 -10.27 -21.53 -5.52
CA ILE A 13 -9.42 -21.60 -4.34
C ILE A 13 -9.04 -23.05 -4.08
N GLY A 14 -7.78 -23.28 -3.71
CA GLY A 14 -7.30 -24.61 -3.35
C GLY A 14 -7.79 -25.03 -1.95
N PRO A 15 -7.50 -26.28 -1.54
CA PRO A 15 -7.89 -26.81 -0.24
C PRO A 15 -7.34 -25.99 0.95
N GLU A 16 -6.20 -25.34 0.78
CA GLU A 16 -5.54 -24.51 1.80
C GLU A 16 -6.23 -23.14 2.02
N GLY A 17 -7.21 -22.80 1.19
CA GLY A 17 -7.83 -21.47 1.24
C GLY A 17 -6.89 -20.35 0.80
N ALA A 18 -7.34 -19.11 0.99
CA ALA A 18 -6.59 -17.89 0.73
C ALA A 18 -7.25 -16.74 1.50
N THR A 19 -6.42 -15.85 2.04
CA THR A 19 -6.88 -14.57 2.58
C THR A 19 -6.47 -13.47 1.61
N ILE A 20 -7.42 -12.62 1.22
CA ILE A 20 -7.17 -11.52 0.29
C ILE A 20 -7.59 -10.19 0.90
N PHE A 21 -6.85 -9.14 0.57
CA PHE A 21 -7.29 -7.76 0.75
C PHE A 21 -7.91 -7.28 -0.57
N VAL A 22 -9.20 -6.92 -0.54
CA VAL A 22 -9.97 -6.61 -1.74
C VAL A 22 -10.60 -5.22 -1.65
N LYS A 23 -10.50 -4.46 -2.74
CA LYS A 23 -11.17 -3.18 -2.96
C LYS A 23 -12.12 -3.32 -4.15
N LEU A 24 -13.41 -3.16 -3.90
CA LEU A 24 -14.46 -3.22 -4.92
C LEU A 24 -15.01 -1.83 -5.21
N GLN A 25 -15.48 -1.61 -6.44
CA GLN A 25 -16.12 -0.36 -6.88
C GLN A 25 -15.26 0.91 -6.71
N GLN A 26 -13.94 0.77 -6.77
CA GLN A 26 -12.98 1.89 -6.62
C GLN A 26 -12.24 2.25 -7.92
N PHE A 27 -12.49 1.53 -9.03
CA PHE A 27 -11.91 1.87 -10.33
C PHE A 27 -12.51 3.16 -10.87
N LYS A 28 -11.66 4.02 -11.44
CA LYS A 28 -12.11 5.12 -12.31
C LYS A 28 -12.64 4.54 -13.62
N ALA A 29 -13.66 5.17 -14.21
CA ALA A 29 -14.25 4.69 -15.46
C ALA A 29 -13.24 4.56 -16.62
N LYS A 30 -12.18 5.36 -16.62
CA LYS A 30 -11.11 5.33 -17.63
C LYS A 30 -9.95 4.40 -17.27
N ASP A 31 -9.88 3.89 -16.04
CA ASP A 31 -8.87 2.91 -15.65
C ASP A 31 -9.32 1.52 -16.09
N GLN A 32 -8.87 1.13 -17.29
CA GLN A 32 -9.27 -0.10 -17.98
C GLN A 32 -8.15 -1.14 -18.04
N LEU A 33 -7.03 -0.92 -17.33
CA LEU A 33 -5.91 -1.86 -17.34
C LEU A 33 -6.23 -3.07 -16.47
N GLN A 34 -6.25 -4.26 -17.09
CA GLN A 34 -6.36 -5.53 -16.42
C GLN A 34 -4.99 -6.22 -16.35
N PHE A 35 -4.52 -6.55 -15.15
CA PHE A 35 -3.24 -7.25 -14.98
C PHE A 35 -3.11 -7.95 -13.62
N SER A 36 -2.12 -8.84 -13.52
CA SER A 36 -1.65 -9.43 -12.27
C SER A 36 -0.14 -9.32 -12.17
N ILE A 37 0.35 -8.90 -11.02
CA ILE A 37 1.78 -8.76 -10.73
C ILE A 37 2.15 -9.82 -9.71
N ASP A 38 3.19 -10.60 -10.01
CA ASP A 38 3.89 -11.43 -9.03
C ASP A 38 4.93 -10.56 -8.30
N THR A 39 4.64 -10.22 -7.05
CA THR A 39 5.48 -9.33 -6.24
C THR A 39 6.77 -10.00 -5.74
N HIS A 40 6.94 -11.31 -5.92
CA HIS A 40 8.19 -11.99 -5.59
C HIS A 40 9.26 -11.81 -6.67
N SER A 41 8.85 -11.52 -7.90
CA SER A 41 9.74 -11.36 -9.07
C SER A 41 9.92 -9.90 -9.49
N GLN A 42 9.18 -8.96 -8.91
CA GLN A 42 9.33 -7.53 -9.22
C GLN A 42 10.57 -6.91 -8.54
N PRO A 43 11.22 -5.94 -9.19
CA PRO A 43 12.31 -5.18 -8.59
C PRO A 43 11.81 -4.26 -7.46
N TRP A 44 12.68 -4.06 -6.47
CA TRP A 44 12.55 -2.99 -5.49
C TRP A 44 13.43 -1.82 -5.91
N TYR A 45 12.93 -0.60 -5.76
CA TYR A 45 13.66 0.63 -6.07
C TYR A 45 13.93 1.43 -4.80
N GLN A 46 15.01 2.20 -4.81
CA GLN A 46 15.32 3.15 -3.76
C GLN A 46 14.22 4.21 -3.68
N GLY A 47 13.66 4.40 -2.48
CA GLY A 47 12.65 5.44 -2.20
C GLY A 47 13.28 6.81 -1.95
N LEU A 48 12.44 7.78 -1.57
CA LEU A 48 12.83 9.18 -1.39
C LEU A 48 13.79 9.43 -0.22
N VAL A 49 13.91 8.48 0.72
CA VAL A 49 14.82 8.57 1.87
C VAL A 49 15.57 7.24 2.05
N GLU A 50 16.72 7.31 2.71
CA GLU A 50 17.50 6.12 3.03
C GLU A 50 16.69 5.12 3.88
N GLY A 51 16.82 3.84 3.53
CA GLY A 51 16.08 2.75 4.18
C GLY A 51 14.62 2.60 3.77
N LEU A 52 14.08 3.50 2.93
CA LEU A 52 12.82 3.26 2.24
C LEU A 52 13.09 2.63 0.88
N THR A 53 12.44 1.50 0.59
CA THR A 53 12.39 0.91 -0.75
C THR A 53 10.95 0.71 -1.19
N VAL A 54 10.70 0.90 -2.48
CA VAL A 54 9.37 0.97 -3.07
C VAL A 54 9.28 0.01 -4.25
N MET A 55 8.17 -0.71 -4.34
CA MET A 55 7.78 -1.51 -5.50
C MET A 55 6.46 -0.95 -6.03
N PRO A 56 6.48 -0.14 -7.10
CA PRO A 56 5.27 0.34 -7.75
C PRO A 56 4.42 -0.82 -8.28
N LEU A 57 3.11 -0.77 -8.06
CA LEU A 57 2.15 -1.79 -8.51
C LEU A 57 1.11 -1.26 -9.48
N HIS A 58 0.73 0.01 -9.36
CA HIS A 58 -0.24 0.66 -10.24
C HIS A 58 -0.13 2.18 -10.14
N GLU A 59 -0.42 2.86 -11.24
CA GLU A 59 -0.57 4.30 -11.29
C GLU A 59 -1.66 4.66 -12.30
N PHE A 60 -2.61 5.50 -11.89
CA PHE A 60 -3.62 6.07 -12.78
C PHE A 60 -4.15 7.39 -12.21
N GLU A 61 -3.99 8.49 -12.97
CA GLU A 61 -4.34 9.85 -12.52
C GLU A 61 -3.71 10.17 -11.15
N ALA A 62 -4.51 10.32 -10.09
CA ALA A 62 -4.03 10.61 -8.73
C ALA A 62 -3.89 9.34 -7.86
N GLU A 63 -4.25 8.16 -8.36
CA GLU A 63 -4.07 6.90 -7.63
C GLU A 63 -2.68 6.33 -7.89
N HIS A 64 -1.89 6.19 -6.84
CA HIS A 64 -0.63 5.44 -6.85
C HIS A 64 -0.73 4.29 -5.86
N VAL A 65 -0.38 3.08 -6.29
CA VAL A 65 -0.35 1.88 -5.44
C VAL A 65 1.05 1.29 -5.47
N ALA A 66 1.61 1.02 -4.31
CA ALA A 66 2.93 0.42 -4.17
C ALA A 66 2.99 -0.50 -2.94
N LEU A 67 3.94 -1.43 -2.96
CA LEU A 67 4.48 -1.98 -1.72
C LEU A 67 5.65 -1.12 -1.26
N VAL A 68 5.71 -0.89 0.04
CA VAL A 68 6.78 -0.12 0.67
C VAL A 68 7.43 -0.95 1.76
N LYS A 69 8.77 -0.95 1.78
CA LYS A 69 9.58 -1.55 2.83
C LYS A 69 10.38 -0.46 3.51
N TRP A 70 10.22 -0.38 4.82
CA TRP A 70 10.94 0.54 5.68
C TRP A 70 11.96 -0.24 6.49
N ALA A 71 13.23 0.13 6.38
CA ALA A 71 14.24 -0.34 7.30
C ALA A 71 13.92 0.15 8.73
N PRO A 72 14.40 -0.55 9.77
CA PRO A 72 14.25 -0.07 11.13
C PRO A 72 14.77 1.37 11.27
N ASN A 73 13.98 2.23 11.93
CA ASN A 73 14.31 3.63 12.23
C ASN A 73 14.35 4.59 11.02
N THR A 74 13.92 4.16 9.83
CA THR A 74 13.75 5.07 8.68
C THR A 74 12.73 6.15 9.01
N GLN A 75 13.12 7.42 8.93
CA GLN A 75 12.21 8.56 9.10
C GLN A 75 11.89 9.17 7.74
N PHE A 76 10.61 9.46 7.52
CA PHE A 76 10.16 10.12 6.30
C PHE A 76 9.82 11.58 6.60
N ASN A 77 10.05 12.43 5.62
CA ASN A 77 9.75 13.85 5.77
C ASN A 77 8.23 14.05 5.80
N ALA A 78 7.78 15.01 6.61
CA ALA A 78 6.38 15.43 6.61
C ALA A 78 5.96 15.83 5.19
N HIS A 79 4.85 15.27 4.71
CA HIS A 79 4.30 15.60 3.40
C HIS A 79 2.78 15.52 3.45
N GLN A 80 2.14 16.17 2.48
CA GLN A 80 0.68 16.20 2.40
C GLN A 80 0.23 15.21 1.33
N HIS A 81 -0.70 14.33 1.71
CA HIS A 81 -1.39 13.43 0.80
C HIS A 81 -2.66 14.08 0.27
N TRP A 82 -2.52 14.81 -0.83
CA TRP A 82 -3.65 15.37 -1.56
C TRP A 82 -4.48 14.22 -2.16
N GLY A 83 -5.67 13.95 -1.58
CA GLY A 83 -6.53 12.83 -1.97
C GLY A 83 -6.69 11.75 -0.90
N GLY A 84 -5.94 11.83 0.20
CA GLY A 84 -5.93 10.84 1.28
C GLY A 84 -4.95 9.70 1.05
N GLU A 85 -4.84 8.82 2.04
CA GLU A 85 -3.91 7.69 2.02
C GLU A 85 -4.56 6.47 2.67
N GLU A 86 -4.26 5.29 2.14
CA GLU A 86 -4.62 4.03 2.78
C GLU A 86 -3.41 3.10 2.89
N ILE A 87 -3.19 2.56 4.09
CA ILE A 87 -2.07 1.67 4.40
C ILE A 87 -2.61 0.37 4.98
N LEU A 88 -2.13 -0.77 4.47
CA LEU A 88 -2.28 -2.08 5.11
C LEU A 88 -0.90 -2.57 5.55
N VAL A 89 -0.71 -2.82 6.85
CA VAL A 89 0.55 -3.31 7.40
C VAL A 89 0.68 -4.82 7.15
N LEU A 90 1.48 -5.20 6.16
CA LEU A 90 1.69 -6.63 5.81
C LEU A 90 2.61 -7.36 6.79
N GLU A 91 3.62 -6.67 7.31
CA GLU A 91 4.61 -7.22 8.23
C GLU A 91 5.21 -6.13 9.13
N GLY A 92 5.62 -6.52 10.33
CA GLY A 92 6.24 -5.62 11.30
C GLY A 92 5.22 -4.74 12.03
N THR A 93 5.61 -3.49 12.27
CA THR A 93 4.81 -2.50 13.00
C THR A 93 5.09 -1.14 12.38
N PHE A 94 4.03 -0.46 11.98
CA PHE A 94 4.04 0.90 11.45
C PHE A 94 3.77 1.90 12.57
N TYR A 95 4.35 3.10 12.48
CA TYR A 95 4.21 4.16 13.46
C TYR A 95 3.96 5.48 12.73
N ASP A 96 3.11 6.31 13.30
CA ASP A 96 2.97 7.72 12.96
C ASP A 96 2.72 8.54 14.24
N GLU A 97 2.39 9.82 14.11
CA GLU A 97 2.09 10.68 15.26
C GLU A 97 0.78 10.33 16.00
N HIS A 98 -0.07 9.50 15.41
CA HIS A 98 -1.38 9.12 15.92
C HIS A 98 -1.37 7.74 16.60
N GLY A 99 -0.40 6.88 16.30
CA GLY A 99 -0.32 5.59 16.98
C GLY A 99 0.69 4.56 16.48
N VAL A 100 0.43 3.33 16.91
CA VAL A 100 1.21 2.13 16.63
C VAL A 100 0.31 1.12 15.94
N TYR A 101 0.74 0.63 14.78
CA TYR A 101 -0.08 -0.18 13.89
C TYR A 101 0.65 -1.50 13.58
N PRO A 102 0.37 -2.58 14.33
CA PRO A 102 0.98 -3.88 14.08
C PRO A 102 0.51 -4.50 12.75
N LYS A 103 1.15 -5.61 12.36
CA LYS A 103 0.72 -6.45 11.23
C LYS A 103 -0.79 -6.69 11.25
N GLY A 104 -1.42 -6.50 10.10
CA GLY A 104 -2.87 -6.67 9.89
C GLY A 104 -3.68 -5.40 10.10
N THR A 105 -3.09 -4.32 10.62
CA THR A 105 -3.79 -3.04 10.75
C THR A 105 -4.00 -2.39 9.38
N TRP A 106 -5.21 -1.90 9.15
CA TRP A 106 -5.58 -1.04 8.02
C TRP A 106 -5.87 0.37 8.52
N ILE A 107 -5.24 1.35 7.90
CA ILE A 107 -5.32 2.77 8.24
C ILE A 107 -5.85 3.50 7.02
N ARG A 108 -6.76 4.43 7.24
CA ARG A 108 -7.26 5.33 6.19
C ARG A 108 -7.27 6.76 6.70
N SER A 109 -6.58 7.62 5.96
CA SER A 109 -6.42 9.04 6.27
C SER A 109 -7.10 9.87 5.19
N LEU A 110 -7.98 10.80 5.60
CA LEU A 110 -8.69 11.68 4.69
C LEU A 110 -7.85 12.90 4.30
N MET A 111 -8.22 13.51 3.17
CA MET A 111 -7.66 14.78 2.67
C MET A 111 -7.85 15.87 3.72
N GLU A 112 -6.77 16.24 4.40
CA GLU A 112 -6.54 17.41 5.30
C GLU A 112 -5.62 17.09 6.48
N ALA A 113 -5.27 15.83 6.71
CA ALA A 113 -4.29 15.52 7.75
C ALA A 113 -2.89 15.92 7.26
N ASN A 114 -2.27 16.91 7.93
CA ASN A 114 -0.82 17.09 7.90
C ASN A 114 -0.21 15.86 8.60
N ILE A 115 -0.06 14.76 7.88
CA ILE A 115 0.50 13.53 8.46
C ILE A 115 2.01 13.58 8.33
N ARG A 116 2.67 13.50 9.47
CA ARG A 116 4.09 13.25 9.58
C ARG A 116 4.31 11.76 9.70
N HIS A 117 4.36 11.04 8.58
CA HIS A 117 4.74 9.62 8.59
C HIS A 117 6.12 9.46 9.22
N THR A 118 6.12 9.14 10.49
CA THR A 118 7.34 8.99 11.26
C THR A 118 7.38 7.53 11.69
N GLN A 119 8.09 6.71 10.93
CA GLN A 119 8.54 5.42 11.43
C GLN A 119 9.69 5.64 12.42
N LYS A 120 9.33 6.07 13.62
CA LYS A 120 10.18 5.84 14.80
C LYS A 120 9.92 4.40 15.24
N LYS A 121 10.92 3.52 15.10
CA LYS A 121 11.00 2.38 16.00
C LYS A 121 11.89 2.76 17.17
N THR A 122 11.49 2.35 18.36
CA THR A 122 12.45 1.92 19.38
C THR A 122 12.23 0.44 19.64
N ALA A 123 13.32 -0.30 19.44
CA ALA A 123 13.69 -1.60 19.99
C ALA A 123 12.74 -2.81 19.80
N ARG A 124 13.28 -3.86 19.18
CA ARG A 124 13.88 -4.89 20.04
C ARG A 124 15.38 -4.76 19.98
#